data_AF-A0A0K9XYQ9-F1
#
_entry.id   AF-A0A0K9XYQ9-F1
#
_cell.length_a   1.000
_cell.length_b   1.000
_cell.length_c   1.000
_cell.angle_alpha   90.00
_cell.angle_beta   90.00
_cell.angle_gamma   90.00
#
_symmetry.space_group_name_H-M   'P 1'
#
loop_
_entity.id
_entity.type
_entity.pdbx_description
1 polymer ?
#
loop_
_entity_poly.entity_id
_entity_poly.type
_entity_poly.pdbx_seq_one_letter_code
_entity_poly.pdbx_strand_id
1 'polypeptide(L)' 'METHEYTNGEITVIWKPKKCIHTAICVKSLPQVYNPKEKPWLKPENATSAELKNQIDLCPSGALSYQFNTKK' A
#
# COMPACT_ATOMS: atom_id res chain seq x y z
N MET A 1 -8.28 11.29 11.73
CA MET A 1 -6.94 10.82 11.27
C MET A 1 -7.09 10.46 9.80
N GLU A 2 -6.35 11.10 8.89
CA GLU A 2 -6.48 10.84 7.45
C GLU A 2 -5.97 9.43 7.13
N THR A 3 -6.83 8.64 6.50
CA THR A 3 -6.56 7.27 6.07
C THR A 3 -7.13 7.11 4.68
N HIS A 4 -6.35 6.53 3.77
CA HIS A 4 -6.78 6.26 2.41
C HIS A 4 -6.79 4.76 2.17
N GLU A 5 -7.81 4.29 1.47
CA GLU A 5 -8.03 2.87 1.22
C GLU A 5 -8.03 2.63 -0.28
N TYR A 6 -7.29 1.62 -0.70
CA TYR A 6 -7.13 1.25 -2.10
C TYR A 6 -7.23 -0.27 -2.22
N THR A 7 -8.10 -0.76 -3.10
CA THR A 7 -8.35 -2.19 -3.23
C THR A 7 -7.83 -2.74 -4.55
N ASN A 8 -7.26 -3.94 -4.50
CA ASN A 8 -6.93 -4.78 -5.66
C ASN A 8 -8.03 -5.85 -5.90
N GLY A 9 -9.20 -5.69 -5.29
CA GLY A 9 -10.25 -6.71 -5.30
C GLY A 9 -10.03 -7.82 -4.27
N GLU A 10 -8.80 -8.36 -4.14
CA GLU A 10 -8.50 -9.42 -3.15
C GLU A 10 -8.14 -8.85 -1.76
N ILE A 11 -7.30 -7.81 -1.73
CA ILE A 11 -6.94 -7.10 -0.49
C ILE A 11 -7.16 -5.59 -0.65
N THR A 12 -7.44 -4.94 0.48
CA THR A 12 -7.55 -3.49 0.61
C THR A 12 -6.33 -2.96 1.35
N VAL A 13 -5.51 -2.18 0.66
CA VAL A 13 -4.34 -1.48 1.19
C VAL A 13 -4.79 -0.18 1.85
N ILE A 14 -4.43 -0.03 3.11
CA ILE A 14 -4.73 1.12 3.95
C ILE A 14 -3.45 1.92 4.11
N TRP A 15 -3.51 3.19 3.72
CA TRP A 15 -2.40 4.12 3.86
C TRP A 15 -2.71 5.22 4.87
N LYS A 16 -1.79 5.40 5.82
CA LYS A 16 -1.85 6.43 6.87
C LYS A 16 -0.69 7.40 6.68
N PRO A 17 -0.87 8.51 5.93
CA PRO A 17 0.21 9.47 5.64
C PRO A 17 0.87 10.01 6.91
N LYS A 18 0.09 10.25 7.97
CA LYS A 18 0.60 10.77 9.26
C LYS A 18 1.57 9.83 9.99
N LYS A 19 1.57 8.54 9.66
CA LYS A 19 2.52 7.56 10.22
C LYS A 19 3.72 7.32 9.30
N CYS A 20 3.73 7.87 8.08
CA CYS A 20 4.80 7.65 7.13
C CYS A 20 6.04 8.44 7.53
N ILE A 21 7.18 7.77 7.65
CA ILE A 21 8.49 8.41 7.89
C ILE A 21 9.31 8.58 6.59
N HIS A 22 8.66 8.42 5.43
CA HIS A 22 9.24 8.65 4.09
C HIS A 22 10.53 7.87 3.79
N THR A 23 10.65 6.61 4.24
CA THR A 23 11.82 5.74 3.94
C THR A 23 11.96 5.34 2.46
N ALA A 24 10.93 5.61 1.64
CA ALA A 24 10.83 5.22 0.23
C ALA A 24 10.91 3.70 -0.05
N ILE A 25 10.83 2.83 0.97
CA ILE A 25 10.90 1.37 0.75
C ILE A 25 9.72 0.85 -0.07
N CYS A 26 8.53 1.43 0.09
CA CYS A 26 7.35 1.09 -0.70
C CYS A 26 7.57 1.33 -2.19
N VAL A 27 8.04 2.52 -2.55
CA VAL A 27 8.35 2.90 -3.95
C VAL A 27 9.50 2.09 -4.52
N LYS A 28 10.50 1.73 -3.70
CA LYS A 28 11.63 0.90 -4.15
C LYS A 28 11.24 -0.56 -4.39
N SER A 29 10.40 -1.13 -3.53
CA SER A 29 9.96 -2.53 -3.65
C SER A 29 8.92 -2.71 -4.75
N LEU A 30 7.95 -1.79 -4.87
CA LEU A 30 6.86 -1.89 -5.84
C LEU A 30 6.65 -0.55 -6.58
N PRO A 31 7.60 -0.15 -7.45
CA PRO A 31 7.50 1.10 -8.20
C PRO A 31 6.28 1.15 -9.13
N GLN A 32 5.79 -0.01 -9.61
CA GLN A 32 4.55 -0.07 -10.39
C GLN A 32 3.28 0.23 -9.57
N VAL A 33 3.31 0.07 -8.25
CA VAL A 33 2.17 0.33 -7.34
C VAL A 33 2.24 1.74 -6.77
N TYR A 34 3.41 2.15 -6.30
CA TYR A 34 3.61 3.40 -5.57
C TYR A 34 4.26 4.46 -6.48
N ASN A 35 3.46 5.43 -6.94
CA ASN A 35 3.96 6.55 -7.73
C ASN A 35 3.60 7.90 -7.09
N PRO A 36 4.52 8.55 -6.35
CA PRO A 36 4.26 9.84 -5.70
C PRO A 36 3.99 11.00 -6.68
N LYS A 37 4.27 10.83 -7.98
CA LYS A 37 4.02 11.85 -9.01
C LYS A 37 2.66 11.71 -9.68
N GLU A 38 1.98 10.58 -9.53
CA GLU A 38 0.67 10.33 -10.13
C GLU A 38 -0.47 10.44 -9.11
N LYS A 39 -1.69 10.67 -9.62
CA LYS A 39 -2.92 10.56 -8.84
C LYS A 39 -3.87 9.60 -9.55
N PRO A 40 -4.24 8.46 -8.95
CA PRO A 40 -3.86 7.99 -7.61
C PRO A 40 -2.38 7.61 -7.50
N TRP A 41 -1.76 7.97 -6.37
CA TRP A 41 -0.34 7.67 -6.10
C TRP A 41 -0.12 6.20 -5.68
N LEU A 42 -1.19 5.49 -5.35
CA LEU A 42 -1.20 4.08 -4.96
C LEU A 42 -2.15 3.31 -5.88
N LYS A 43 -1.60 2.39 -6.67
CA LYS A 43 -2.31 1.55 -7.65
C LYS A 43 -2.07 0.08 -7.31
N PRO A 44 -2.79 -0.48 -6.33
CA PRO A 44 -2.54 -1.84 -5.86
C PRO A 44 -2.92 -2.90 -6.90
N GLU A 45 -3.70 -2.54 -7.92
CA GLU A 45 -4.01 -3.35 -9.11
C GLU A 45 -2.77 -3.74 -9.93
N ASN A 46 -1.66 -3.00 -9.81
CA ASN A 46 -0.42 -3.28 -10.56
C ASN A 46 0.48 -4.34 -9.90
N ALA A 47 0.08 -4.92 -8.77
CA ALA A 47 0.83 -5.98 -8.11
C ALA A 47 -0.09 -7.05 -7.55
N THR A 48 0.47 -8.22 -7.28
CA THR A 48 -0.27 -9.29 -6.61
C THR A 48 -0.44 -9.00 -5.12
N SER A 49 -1.46 -9.57 -4.49
CA SER A 49 -1.65 -9.46 -3.04
C SER A 49 -0.44 -9.97 -2.24
N ALA A 50 0.28 -10.96 -2.75
CA ALA A 50 1.48 -11.49 -2.11
C ALA A 50 2.62 -10.45 -2.09
N GLU A 51 2.87 -9.80 -3.22
CA GLU A 51 3.85 -8.71 -3.34
C GLU A 51 3.49 -7.53 -2.44
N LEU A 52 2.22 -7.12 -2.46
CA LEU A 52 1.72 -6.05 -1.59
C LEU A 52 1.95 -6.38 -0.11
N LYS A 53 1.61 -7.60 0.33
CA LYS A 53 1.85 -8.03 1.72
C LYS A 53 3.33 -7.99 2.09
N ASN A 54 4.19 -8.57 1.26
CA ASN A 54 5.64 -8.58 1.51
C ASN A 54 6.19 -7.16 1.62
N GLN A 55 5.78 -6.26 0.73
CA GLN A 55 6.22 -4.87 0.80
C GLN A 55 5.67 -4.17 2.05
N ILE A 56 4.40 -4.37 2.39
CA ILE A 56 3.77 -3.75 3.57
C ILE A 56 4.46 -4.20 4.86
N ASP A 57 4.87 -5.47 4.95
CA ASP A 57 5.63 -6.03 6.08
C ASP A 57 7.00 -5.35 6.25
N LEU A 58 7.62 -4.93 5.14
CA LEU A 58 8.86 -4.15 5.15
C LEU A 58 8.68 -2.69 5.60
N CYS A 59 7.46 -2.22 5.89
CA CYS A 59 7.22 -0.84 6.30
C CYS A 59 7.59 -0.62 7.79
N PRO A 60 8.72 0.04 8.12
CA PRO A 60 9.17 0.13 9.51
C PRO A 60 8.27 1.00 10.39
N SER A 61 7.49 1.91 9.79
CA SER A 61 6.62 2.82 10.53
C SER A 61 5.18 2.32 10.65
N GLY A 62 4.83 1.20 10.00
CA GLY A 62 3.45 0.70 9.96
C GLY A 62 2.46 1.70 9.33
N ALA A 63 2.94 2.55 8.42
CA ALA A 63 2.11 3.52 7.70
C ALA A 63 1.21 2.87 6.66
N LEU A 64 1.62 1.71 6.15
CA LEU A 64 0.84 0.87 5.27
C LEU A 64 0.31 -0.33 6.06
N SER A 65 -0.91 -0.72 5.78
CA SER A 65 -1.54 -1.93 6.32
C SER A 65 -2.41 -2.54 5.22
N TYR A 66 -2.82 -3.80 5.38
CA TYR A 66 -3.76 -4.43 4.45
C TYR A 66 -4.86 -5.15 5.20
N GLN A 67 -6.02 -5.26 4.56
CA GLN A 67 -7.13 -6.10 4.99
C GLN A 67 -7.52 -7.04 3.86
N PHE A 68 -7.85 -8.28 4.19
CA PHE A 68 -8.40 -9.22 3.22
C PHE A 68 -9.85 -8.87 2.94
N ASN A 69 -10.21 -8.79 1.67
CA ASN A 69 -11.60 -8.75 1.27
C ASN A 69 -12.15 -10.17 1.35
N THR A 70 -12.51 -10.62 2.55
CA THR A 70 -13.29 -11.83 2.73
C THR A 70 -14.68 -11.59 2.17
N LYS A 71 -14.87 -11.82 0.87
CA LYS A 71 -16.21 -12.02 0.31
C LYS A 71 -16.70 -13.36 0.86
N LYS A 72 -17.65 -13.27 1.77
CA LYS A 72 -18.38 -14.41 2.34
C LYS A 72 -19.37 -14.94 1.31
#